data_AF-A0AA43G2X4-F1
#
_entry.id   AF-A0AA43G2X4-F1
#
_cell.length_a   1.000
_cell.length_b   1.000
_cell.length_c   1.000
_cell.angle_alpha   90.00
_cell.angle_beta   90.00
_cell.angle_gamma   90.00
#
_symmetry.space_group_name_H-M   'P 1'
#
loop_
_entity.id
_entity.type
_entity.pdbx_description
1 polymer ?
#
loop_
_entity_poly.entity_id
_entity_poly.type
_entity_poly.pdbx_seq_one_letter_code
_entity_poly.pdbx_strand_id
1 'polypeptide(L)' 'MKIKNGKRGRPKQDVTLDKKQEIRCTENDKALWKLAAQDHESVSEWAREILTRSAKRKVKDS' A
#
# COMPACT_ATOMS: atom_id res chain seq x y z
N MET A 1 3.13 10.34 -44.13
CA MET A 1 2.68 11.28 -43.07
C MET A 1 3.04 10.66 -41.72
N LYS A 2 4.04 11.19 -41.00
CA LYS A 2 4.56 10.59 -39.75
C LYS A 2 3.65 10.96 -38.57
N ILE A 3 3.05 9.96 -37.92
CA ILE A 3 2.23 10.16 -36.71
C ILE A 3 3.19 10.44 -35.54
N LYS A 4 3.19 11.66 -35.01
CA LYS A 4 3.92 12.08 -33.79
C LYS A 4 3.24 11.50 -32.56
N ASN A 5 3.52 10.25 -32.21
CA ASN A 5 3.04 9.66 -30.95
C ASN A 5 4.17 9.61 -29.92
N GLY A 6 4.14 10.56 -29.00
CA GLY A 6 5.08 10.59 -27.88
C GLY A 6 4.64 11.59 -26.83
N LYS A 7 3.47 11.38 -26.21
CA LYS A 7 3.16 12.06 -24.95
C LYS A 7 4.29 11.69 -23.98
N ARG A 8 5.20 12.61 -23.71
CA ARG A 8 6.21 12.47 -22.64
C ARG A 8 5.44 12.37 -21.33
N GLY A 9 5.37 11.17 -20.78
CA GLY A 9 4.68 10.88 -19.54
C GLY A 9 4.80 9.40 -19.19
N ARG A 10 4.76 9.09 -17.89
CA ARG A 10 4.68 7.71 -17.42
C ARG A 10 3.48 7.03 -18.09
N PRO A 11 3.64 5.81 -18.67
CA PRO A 11 2.52 5.06 -19.21
C PRO A 11 1.38 5.03 -18.19
N LYS A 12 0.17 5.40 -18.61
CA LYS A 12 -1.02 5.35 -17.75
C LYS A 12 -1.24 3.87 -17.43
N GLN A 13 -0.88 3.48 -16.21
CA GLN A 13 -1.00 2.10 -15.78
C GLN A 13 -2.33 1.95 -15.07
N ASP A 14 -3.18 1.05 -15.56
CA ASP A 14 -4.46 0.79 -14.91
C ASP A 14 -4.24 0.34 -13.46
N VAL A 15 -5.05 0.90 -12.56
CA VAL A 15 -5.05 0.53 -11.15
C VAL A 15 -5.91 -0.71 -11.04
N THR A 16 -5.30 -1.89 -11.13
CA THR A 16 -5.98 -3.14 -10.81
C THR A 16 -5.96 -3.33 -9.29
N LEU A 17 -7.04 -3.90 -8.74
CA LEU A 17 -7.15 -4.21 -7.30
C LEU A 17 -6.10 -5.25 -6.84
N ASP A 18 -5.46 -5.90 -7.80
CA ASP A 18 -4.41 -6.89 -7.62
C ASP A 18 -3.04 -6.25 -7.33
N LYS A 19 -2.92 -4.92 -7.45
CA LYS A 19 -1.69 -4.22 -7.12
C LYS A 19 -1.46 -4.24 -5.62
N LYS A 20 -0.43 -4.98 -5.22
CA LYS A 20 0.14 -4.92 -3.87
C LYS A 20 0.52 -3.47 -3.56
N GLN A 21 0.06 -2.96 -2.42
CA GLN A 21 0.54 -1.70 -1.87
C GLN A 21 1.91 -1.94 -1.23
N GLU A 22 2.92 -1.25 -1.74
CA GLU A 22 4.26 -1.28 -1.15
C GLU A 22 4.39 -0.13 -0.15
N ILE A 23 4.76 -0.45 1.09
CA ILE A 23 5.05 0.53 2.12
C ILE A 23 6.57 0.62 2.28
N ARG A 24 7.15 1.77 1.92
CA ARG A 24 8.56 2.05 2.18
C ARG A 24 8.76 2.31 3.66
N CYS A 25 9.78 1.71 4.23
CA CYS A 25 10.07 1.76 5.67
C CYS A 25 11.57 1.69 5.93
N THR A 26 11.99 2.22 7.07
CA THR A 26 13.36 2.03 7.57
C THR A 26 13.53 0.62 8.14
N GLU A 27 14.77 0.18 8.35
CA GLU A 27 15.03 -1.12 8.99
C GLU A 27 14.50 -1.17 10.43
N ASN A 28 14.48 -0.04 11.15
CA ASN A 28 13.91 0.02 12.49
C ASN A 28 12.39 -0.18 12.48
N ASP A 29 11.69 0.48 11.54
CA ASP A 29 10.24 0.29 11.38
C ASP A 29 9.91 -1.18 11.07
N LYS A 30 10.71 -1.83 10.20
CA LYS A 30 10.54 -3.26 9.90
C LYS A 30 10.65 -4.13 11.15
N ALA A 31 11.61 -3.84 12.04
CA ALA A 31 11.78 -4.60 13.28
C ALA A 31 10.55 -4.45 14.20
N LEU A 32 10.07 -3.20 14.36
CA LEU A 32 8.88 -2.91 15.15
C LEU A 32 7.62 -3.58 14.58
N TRP A 33 7.46 -3.58 13.25
CA TRP A 33 6.32 -4.22 12.60
C TRP A 33 6.36 -5.73 12.71
N LYS A 34 7.54 -6.35 12.63
CA LYS A 34 7.70 -7.78 12.87
C LYS A 34 7.29 -8.16 14.29
N LEU A 35 7.70 -7.37 15.28
CA LEU A 35 7.29 -7.57 16.67
C LEU A 35 5.78 -7.41 16.84
N ALA A 36 5.19 -6.36 16.26
CA ALA A 36 3.76 -6.08 16.38
C ALA A 36 2.87 -7.10 15.64
N ALA A 37 3.40 -7.80 14.64
CA ALA A 37 2.72 -8.80 13.84
C ALA A 37 2.99 -10.25 14.32
N GLN A 38 3.53 -10.44 15.52
CA GLN A 38 3.90 -11.77 16.04
C GLN A 38 2.73 -12.77 16.08
N ASP A 39 1.50 -12.27 16.23
CA ASP A 39 0.26 -13.05 16.33
C ASP A 39 -0.50 -13.13 15.00
N HIS A 40 0.14 -12.70 13.90
CA HIS A 40 -0.42 -12.69 12.54
C HIS A 40 0.39 -13.58 11.60
N GLU A 41 -0.21 -14.04 10.50
CA GLU A 41 0.48 -14.89 9.52
C GLU A 41 1.62 -14.12 8.82
N SER A 42 1.45 -12.79 8.67
CA SER A 42 2.50 -11.92 8.14
C SER A 42 2.34 -10.46 8.57
N VAL A 43 3.45 -9.71 8.49
CA VAL A 43 3.44 -8.23 8.65
C VAL A 43 2.47 -7.55 7.69
N SER A 44 2.29 -8.10 6.49
CA SER A 44 1.36 -7.54 5.50
C SER A 44 -0.09 -7.73 5.91
N GLU A 45 -0.43 -8.88 6.49
CA GLU A 45 -1.77 -9.15 7.02
C GLU A 45 -2.08 -8.24 8.21
N TRP A 46 -1.17 -8.20 9.19
CA TRP A 46 -1.26 -7.30 10.33
C TRP A 46 -1.46 -5.84 9.90
N ALA A 47 -0.63 -5.35 8.98
CA ALA A 47 -0.71 -3.98 8.49
C ALA A 47 -2.06 -3.69 7.82
N ARG A 48 -2.59 -4.62 7.00
CA ARG A 48 -3.91 -4.47 6.37
C ARG A 48 -5.02 -4.35 7.40
N GLU A 49 -5.00 -5.19 8.43
CA GLU A 49 -5.99 -5.15 9.51
C GLU A 49 -5.96 -3.79 10.23
N ILE A 50 -4.77 -3.35 10.67
CA ILE A 50 -4.59 -2.10 11.41
C ILE A 50 -5.01 -0.88 10.58
N LEU A 51 -4.56 -0.80 9.32
CA LEU A 51 -4.90 0.29 8.42
C LEU A 51 -6.41 0.35 8.16
N THR A 52 -7.04 -0.80 7.90
CA THR A 52 -8.49 -0.88 7.67
C THR A 52 -9.27 -0.49 8.93
N ARG A 53 -8.86 -0.99 10.10
CA ARG A 53 -9.49 -0.68 11.39
C ARG A 53 -9.40 0.81 11.70
N SER A 54 -8.24 1.43 11.46
CA SER A 54 -8.04 2.87 11.65
C SER A 54 -8.92 3.70 10.71
N ALA A 55 -8.95 3.35 9.43
CA ALA A 55 -9.80 4.02 8.44
C ALA A 55 -11.29 3.95 8.81
N LYS A 56 -11.78 2.76 9.21
CA LYS A 56 -13.17 2.58 9.66
C LYS A 56 -13.54 3.45 10.85
N ARG A 57 -12.62 3.68 11.79
CA ARG A 57 -12.86 4.59 12.92
C ARG A 57 -13.06 6.03 12.43
N LYS A 58 -12.20 6.50 11.52
CA LYS A 58 -12.32 7.85 10.98
C LYS A 58 -13.57 8.09 10.15
N VAL A 59 -14.03 7.10 9.39
CA VAL A 59 -15.29 7.20 8.64
C VAL A 59 -16.49 7.34 9.58
N LYS A 60 -16.48 6.71 10.76
CA LYS A 60 -17.56 6.85 11.75
C LYS A 60 -17.59 8.22 12.42
N ASP A 61 -16.44 8.91 12.46
CA ASP A 61 -16.30 10.24 13.06
C ASP A 61 -16.63 11.38 12.07
N SER A 62 -16.96 11.05 10.80
CA SER A 62 -17.27 12.01 9.71
C SER A 62 -18.75 12.00 9.37
#